data_AF-A0A2M7CHY8-F1
#
_entry.id   AF-A0A2M7CHY8-F1
#
_cell.length_a   1.000
_cell.length_b   1.000
_cell.length_c   1.000
_cell.angle_alpha   90.00
_cell.angle_beta   90.00
_cell.angle_gamma   90.00
#
_symmetry.space_group_name_H-M   'P 1'
#
loop_
_entity.id
_entity.type
_entity.pdbx_description
1 polymer ?
#
loop_
_entity_poly.entity_id
_entity_poly.type
_entity_poly.pdbx_seq_one_letter_code
_entity_poly.pdbx_strand_id
1 'polypeptide(L)'
;MKKELIQFVKKTPSLFWSTKSYDKLSLEVILENTLNYGDWEQVQKIFHIMGLSNASKVFDKIANKKRANLRPSIEHYFKLYFKKYAR
;
A
#
# COMPACT_ATOMS: atom_id res chain seq x y z
N MET A 1 -7.22 -1.20 13.08
CA MET A 1 -5.99 -0.99 12.27
C MET A 1 -5.03 -2.19 12.26
N LYS A 2 -4.14 -2.42 13.25
CA LYS A 2 -3.07 -3.45 13.13
C LYS A 2 -3.59 -4.88 12.88
N LYS A 3 -4.66 -5.28 13.58
CA LYS A 3 -5.30 -6.59 13.40
C LYS A 3 -5.90 -6.77 12.00
N GLU A 4 -6.53 -5.73 11.45
CA GLU A 4 -7.16 -5.76 10.12
C GLU A 4 -6.13 -5.81 8.99
N LEU A 5 -5.00 -5.11 9.14
CA LEU A 5 -3.89 -5.18 8.20
C LEU A 5 -3.30 -6.58 8.14
N ILE A 6 -3.07 -7.21 9.30
CA ILE A 6 -2.59 -8.60 9.36
C ILE A 6 -3.59 -9.54 8.68
N GLN A 7 -4.89 -9.35 8.91
CA GLN A 7 -5.93 -10.15 8.25
C GLN A 7 -5.97 -9.91 6.73
N PHE A 8 -5.79 -8.67 6.28
CA PHE A 8 -5.69 -8.33 4.87
C PHE A 8 -4.52 -9.05 4.21
N VAL A 9 -3.31 -8.89 4.76
CA VAL A 9 -2.08 -9.53 4.25
C VAL A 9 -2.23 -11.06 4.21
N LYS A 10 -2.82 -11.66 5.25
CA LYS A 10 -3.07 -13.11 5.29
C LYS A 10 -4.06 -13.59 4.22
N LYS A 11 -4.98 -12.73 3.77
CA LYS A 11 -5.95 -13.05 2.70
C LYS A 11 -5.39 -12.80 1.29
N THR A 12 -4.30 -12.07 1.16
CA THR A 12 -3.67 -11.73 -0.13
C THR A 12 -2.19 -12.14 -0.17
N PRO A 13 -1.85 -13.42 0.10
CA PRO A 13 -0.46 -13.86 0.22
C PRO A 13 0.35 -13.68 -1.08
N SER A 14 -0.32 -13.69 -2.23
CA SER A 14 0.30 -13.46 -3.55
C SER A 14 0.96 -12.10 -3.68
N LEU A 15 0.51 -11.08 -2.92
CA LEU A 15 1.11 -9.74 -2.90
C LEU A 15 2.42 -9.69 -2.09
N PHE A 16 2.70 -10.74 -1.31
CA PHE A 16 3.79 -10.79 -0.33
C PHE A 16 4.66 -12.03 -0.49
N TRP A 17 4.99 -12.39 -1.74
CA TRP A 17 5.71 -13.64 -2.06
C TRP A 17 7.11 -13.78 -1.41
N SER A 18 7.73 -12.67 -1.01
CA SER A 18 9.09 -12.65 -0.46
C SER A 18 9.18 -13.07 1.02
N THR A 19 8.06 -13.17 1.73
CA THR A 19 8.07 -13.53 3.16
C THR A 19 6.77 -14.14 3.62
N LYS A 20 6.85 -15.03 4.62
CA LYS A 20 5.70 -15.56 5.35
C LYS A 20 5.48 -14.88 6.71
N SER A 21 6.39 -13.97 7.09
CA SER A 21 6.35 -13.26 8.38
C SER A 21 5.48 -12.00 8.30
N TYR A 22 4.18 -12.17 8.07
CA TYR A 22 3.23 -11.09 7.82
C TYR A 22 3.09 -10.10 8.98
N ASP A 23 3.23 -10.57 10.22
CA ASP A 23 3.07 -9.74 11.42
C ASP A 23 4.21 -8.73 11.62
N LYS A 24 5.31 -8.89 10.86
CA LYS A 24 6.50 -8.03 10.88
C LYS A 24 6.55 -7.03 9.72
N LEU A 25 5.57 -7.05 8.82
CA LEU A 25 5.54 -6.12 7.67
C LEU A 25 5.25 -4.70 8.14
N SER A 26 6.02 -3.75 7.59
CA SER A 26 5.75 -2.33 7.83
C SER A 26 4.57 -1.86 6.97
N LEU A 27 3.95 -0.75 7.38
CA LEU A 27 2.85 -0.14 6.61
C LEU A 27 3.29 0.25 5.20
N GLU A 28 4.54 0.71 5.06
CA GLU A 28 5.11 1.06 3.77
C GLU A 28 5.15 -0.15 2.83
N VAL A 29 5.58 -1.32 3.32
CA VAL A 29 5.66 -2.54 2.49
C VAL A 29 4.27 -3.04 2.12
N ILE A 30 3.32 -3.01 3.08
CA ILE A 30 1.93 -3.41 2.81
C ILE A 30 1.32 -2.53 1.73
N LEU A 31 1.48 -1.21 1.85
CA LEU A 31 0.94 -0.27 0.87
C LEU A 31 1.66 -0.41 -0.48
N GLU A 32 2.99 -0.40 -0.52
CA GLU A 32 3.79 -0.51 -1.75
C GLU A 32 3.42 -1.75 -2.56
N ASN A 33 3.34 -2.91 -1.91
CA ASN A 33 2.97 -4.16 -2.61
C ASN A 33 1.51 -4.15 -3.06
N THR A 34 0.59 -3.61 -2.25
CA THR A 34 -0.82 -3.53 -2.64
C THR A 34 -1.02 -2.61 -3.83
N LEU A 35 -0.34 -1.46 -3.88
CA LEU A 35 -0.44 -0.54 -5.02
C LEU A 35 0.20 -1.11 -6.29
N ASN A 36 1.29 -1.88 -6.15
CA ASN A 36 2.00 -2.43 -7.30
C ASN A 36 1.34 -3.68 -7.92
N TYR A 37 0.76 -4.54 -7.08
CA TYR A 37 0.36 -5.89 -7.48
C TYR A 37 -1.09 -6.23 -7.14
N GLY A 38 -1.74 -5.40 -6.33
CA GLY A 38 -3.13 -5.63 -5.95
C GLY A 38 -4.10 -5.27 -7.07
N ASP A 39 -5.26 -5.92 -7.04
CA ASP A 39 -6.41 -5.48 -7.82
C ASP A 39 -7.06 -4.23 -7.19
N TRP A 40 -8.04 -3.64 -7.89
CA TRP A 40 -8.69 -2.43 -7.42
C TRP A 40 -9.47 -2.63 -6.11
N GLU A 41 -10.08 -3.80 -5.91
CA GLU A 41 -10.82 -4.09 -4.67
C GLU A 41 -9.86 -4.14 -3.46
N GLN A 42 -8.69 -4.76 -3.63
CA GLN A 42 -7.64 -4.82 -2.62
C GLN A 42 -7.08 -3.43 -2.30
N VAL A 43 -6.91 -2.57 -3.33
CA VAL A 43 -6.49 -1.17 -3.15
C VAL A 43 -7.54 -0.38 -2.36
N GLN A 44 -8.82 -0.50 -2.71
CA GLN A 44 -9.89 0.18 -1.97
C GLN A 44 -9.97 -0.33 -0.52
N LYS A 45 -9.77 -1.62 -0.31
CA LYS A 45 -9.76 -2.23 1.01
C LYS A 45 -8.62 -1.73 1.88
N ILE A 46 -7.40 -1.61 1.33
CA ILE A 46 -6.28 -1.07 2.11
C ILE A 46 -6.50 0.41 2.46
N PHE A 47 -7.10 1.20 1.55
CA PHE A 47 -7.48 2.59 1.84
C PHE A 47 -8.57 2.70 2.91
N HIS A 48 -9.53 1.79 2.93
CA HIS A 48 -10.54 1.73 3.99
C HIS A 48 -9.90 1.41 5.35
N ILE A 49 -8.97 0.45 5.41
CA ILE A 49 -8.31 0.04 6.65
C ILE A 49 -7.36 1.13 7.18
N MET A 50 -6.57 1.76 6.30
CA MET A 50 -5.58 2.77 6.70
C MET A 50 -6.22 4.16 6.90
N GLY A 51 -7.32 4.43 6.19
CA GLY A 51 -7.81 5.78 5.92
C GLY A 51 -7.03 6.43 4.78
N LEU A 52 -7.75 7.12 3.90
CA LEU A 52 -7.17 7.67 2.67
C LEU A 52 -6.08 8.74 2.93
N SER A 53 -6.25 9.58 3.95
CA SER A 53 -5.24 10.56 4.36
C SER A 53 -3.95 9.91 4.86
N ASN A 54 -4.05 8.84 5.67
CA ASN A 54 -2.88 8.12 6.15
C ASN A 54 -2.19 7.35 5.02
N ALA A 55 -2.96 6.74 4.12
CA ALA A 55 -2.42 6.09 2.93
C ALA A 55 -1.64 7.08 2.06
N SER A 56 -2.14 8.30 1.85
CA SER A 56 -1.41 9.36 1.13
C SER A 56 -0.09 9.72 1.81
N LYS A 57 -0.08 9.90 3.13
CA LYS A 57 1.16 10.22 3.89
C LYS A 57 2.20 9.10 3.78
N VAL A 58 1.77 7.84 3.86
CA VAL A 58 2.65 6.67 3.71
C VAL A 58 3.15 6.56 2.27
N PHE A 59 2.29 6.81 1.28
CA PHE A 59 2.67 6.86 -0.13
C PHE A 59 3.75 7.93 -0.39
N ASP A 60 3.57 9.15 0.12
CA ASP A 60 4.57 10.21 -0.02
C ASP A 60 5.91 9.83 0.62
N LYS A 61 5.88 9.14 1.77
CA LYS A 61 7.10 8.62 2.41
C LYS A 61 7.79 7.56 1.55
N ILE A 62 7.04 6.72 0.82
CA ILE A 62 7.61 5.71 -0.08
C ILE A 62 8.18 6.38 -1.33
N ALA A 63 7.40 7.23 -2.01
CA ALA A 63 7.76 7.88 -3.27
C ALA A 63 8.97 8.80 -3.15
N ASN A 64 9.18 9.42 -1.98
CA ASN A 64 10.34 10.29 -1.73
C ASN A 64 11.63 9.53 -1.34
N LYS A 65 11.62 8.19 -1.26
CA LYS A 65 12.85 7.43 -0.98
C LYS A 65 13.78 7.48 -2.18
N LYS A 66 15.09 7.54 -1.92
CA LYS A 66 16.15 7.42 -2.95
C LYS A 66 16.02 6.15 -3.80
N ARG A 67 15.50 5.07 -3.20
CA ARG A 67 15.13 3.82 -3.87
C ARG A 67 13.78 3.37 -3.31
N ALA A 68 12.75 3.38 -4.15
CA ALA A 68 11.43 2.81 -3.87
C ALA A 68 11.21 1.63 -4.82
N ASN A 69 10.44 0.61 -4.40
CA ASN A 69 10.07 -0.48 -5.32
C ASN A 69 8.73 -0.20 -6.02
N LEU A 70 8.18 1.02 -5.88
CA LEU A 70 7.03 1.46 -6.66
C LEU A 70 7.38 1.46 -8.16
N ARG A 71 6.52 0.84 -8.97
CA ARG A 71 6.63 0.92 -10.42
C ARG A 71 6.34 2.36 -10.88
N PRO A 72 7.07 2.92 -11.85
CA PRO A 72 6.87 4.32 -12.26
C PRO A 72 5.43 4.67 -12.67
N SER A 73 4.72 3.75 -13.36
CA SER A 73 3.32 3.94 -13.75
C SER A 73 2.37 3.97 -12.55
N ILE A 74 2.62 3.12 -11.56
CA ILE A 74 1.86 3.04 -10.31
C ILE A 74 2.09 4.29 -9.48
N GLU A 75 3.35 4.71 -9.32
CA GLU A 75 3.68 5.96 -8.63
C GLU A 75 2.97 7.15 -9.29
N HIS A 76 3.05 7.27 -10.61
CA HIS A 76 2.41 8.35 -11.34
C HIS A 76 0.88 8.37 -11.14
N TYR A 77 0.23 7.21 -11.29
CA TYR A 77 -1.21 7.08 -11.11
C TYR A 77 -1.64 7.47 -9.70
N PHE A 78 -0.99 6.90 -8.66
CA PHE A 78 -1.39 7.16 -7.28
C PHE A 78 -1.03 8.56 -6.81
N LYS A 79 0.02 9.18 -7.37
CA LYS A 79 0.31 10.61 -7.17
C LYS A 79 -0.85 11.49 -7.65
N LEU A 80 -1.44 11.19 -8.82
CA LEU A 80 -2.62 11.90 -9.32
C LEU A 80 -3.87 11.58 -8.48
N TYR A 81 -4.06 10.32 -8.12
CA TYR A 81 -5.19 9.87 -7.31
C TYR A 81 -5.22 10.56 -5.95
N PHE A 82 -4.12 10.53 -5.19
CA PHE A 82 -4.04 11.16 -3.88
C PHE A 82 -4.14 12.69 -3.97
N LYS A 83 -3.60 13.31 -5.03
CA LYS A 83 -3.79 14.75 -5.27
C LYS A 83 -5.26 15.13 -5.41
N LYS A 84 -6.10 14.26 -5.99
CA LYS A 84 -7.53 14.51 -6.20
C LYS A 84 -8.38 14.17 -4.98
N TYR A 85 -8.07 13.09 -4.26
CA TYR A 85 -8.97 12.53 -3.26
C TYR A 85 -8.48 12.61 -1.81
N ALA A 86 -7.19 12.92 -1.56
CA ALA A 86 -6.60 12.92 -0.22
C ALA A 86 -6.09 14.29 0.26
N ARG A 87 -6.31 15.35 -0.53
CA ARG A 87 -6.00 16.73 -0.16
C ARG A 87 -7.15 17.39 0.58
#